data_AF-A0A2P1M9G2-F1
#
_entry.id   AF-A0A2P1M9G2-F1
#
_cell.length_a   1.000
_cell.length_b   1.000
_cell.length_c   1.000
_cell.angle_alpha   90.00
_cell.angle_beta   90.00
_cell.angle_gamma   90.00
#
_symmetry.space_group_name_H-M   'P 1'
#
loop_
_entity.id
_entity.type
_entity.pdbx_description
1 polymer ?
#
loop_
_entity_poly.entity_id
_entity_poly.type
_entity_poly.pdbx_seq_one_letter_code
_entity_poly.pdbx_strand_id
1 'polypeptide(L)'
;MAPETFFVQLGHQYYGSGPWGGQDPRAGAYLPVIHALRDDLTLLHVQDYNSGPIMGLDGQYHTMGGADFHVAMTDMLLTGFPVAGDPDEVFPALRPEQVAIGMPATPQAGNGHVPPAEVEKALDCLTKGSACGPYTPHGTWPALRGLMAWSVNWDRYGGDEFAGTFDRYFG
;
A
#
# COMPACT_ATOMS: atom_id res chain seq x y z
N MET A 1 10.69 13.14 1.51
CA MET A 1 10.02 12.24 0.54
C MET A 1 8.83 11.62 1.23
N ALA A 2 7.84 11.15 0.48
CA ALA A 2 6.76 10.36 1.04
C ALA A 2 7.10 8.87 0.90
N PRO A 3 6.51 7.98 1.72
CA PRO A 3 6.71 6.54 1.58
C PRO A 3 5.98 6.05 0.33
N GLU A 4 6.70 5.94 -0.79
CA GLU A 4 6.25 5.25 -2.01
C GLU A 4 6.58 3.76 -1.91
N THR A 5 5.88 2.93 -2.68
CA THR A 5 6.11 1.47 -2.73
C THR A 5 7.57 1.12 -3.01
N PHE A 6 8.27 1.93 -3.81
CA PHE A 6 9.69 1.80 -4.09
C PHE A 6 10.58 1.85 -2.83
N PHE A 7 10.23 2.69 -1.86
CA PHE A 7 10.99 2.84 -0.62
C PHE A 7 10.54 1.87 0.48
N VAL A 8 9.44 1.13 0.27
CA VAL A 8 8.83 0.25 1.28
C VAL A 8 8.69 -1.17 0.74
N GLN A 9 7.64 -1.47 -0.03
CA GLN A 9 7.33 -2.83 -0.49
C GLN A 9 8.36 -3.41 -1.47
N LEU A 10 9.04 -2.59 -2.28
CA LEU A 10 10.15 -3.07 -3.12
C LEU A 10 11.28 -3.68 -2.26
N GLY A 11 11.38 -3.26 -1.00
CA GLY A 11 12.23 -3.83 0.04
C GLY A 11 12.12 -5.35 0.19
N HIS A 12 10.97 -5.94 -0.18
CA HIS A 12 10.79 -7.38 -0.21
C HIS A 12 11.72 -8.07 -1.21
N GLN A 13 11.97 -7.45 -2.37
CA GLN A 13 12.80 -8.02 -3.43
C GLN A 13 14.23 -7.43 -3.43
N TYR A 14 14.36 -6.14 -3.15
CA TYR A 14 15.60 -5.39 -3.24
C TYR A 14 15.76 -4.46 -2.04
N TYR A 15 16.92 -4.49 -1.39
CA TYR A 15 17.21 -3.65 -0.24
C TYR A 15 18.60 -3.05 -0.35
N GLY A 16 18.65 -1.71 -0.35
CA GLY A 16 19.89 -0.97 -0.58
C GLY A 16 20.54 -1.33 -1.92
N SER A 17 21.88 -1.27 -1.99
CA SER A 17 22.61 -1.61 -3.22
C SER A 17 22.64 -3.11 -3.53
N GLY A 18 22.09 -3.94 -2.63
CA GLY A 18 22.19 -5.39 -2.66
C GLY A 18 23.61 -5.92 -2.44
N PRO A 19 23.79 -7.26 -2.34
CA PRO A 19 25.08 -7.89 -2.07
C PRO A 19 26.18 -7.58 -3.10
N TRP A 20 25.78 -7.27 -4.34
CA TRP A 20 26.68 -7.06 -5.48
C TRP A 20 26.74 -5.60 -5.97
N GLY A 21 26.06 -4.67 -5.29
CA GLY A 21 26.10 -3.25 -5.63
C GLY A 21 25.30 -2.83 -6.87
N GLY A 22 24.51 -3.73 -7.46
CA GLY A 22 23.78 -3.50 -8.72
C GLY A 22 22.35 -2.99 -8.58
N GLN A 23 21.82 -2.94 -7.35
CA GLN A 23 20.45 -2.48 -7.07
C GLN A 23 20.46 -0.97 -6.76
N ASP A 24 19.32 -0.28 -6.94
CA ASP A 24 19.21 1.12 -6.56
C ASP A 24 19.32 1.24 -5.02
N PRO A 25 20.27 2.03 -4.49
CA PRO A 25 20.55 2.10 -3.06
C PRO A 25 19.38 2.63 -2.21
N ARG A 26 18.33 3.17 -2.84
CA ARG A 26 17.15 3.69 -2.15
C ARG A 26 16.04 2.64 -1.98
N ALA A 27 16.14 1.46 -2.62
CA ALA A 27 15.13 0.42 -2.50
C ALA A 27 14.94 -0.01 -1.04
N GLY A 28 13.70 0.03 -0.54
CA GLY A 28 13.40 -0.30 0.86
C GLY A 28 13.93 0.69 1.90
N ALA A 29 14.42 1.88 1.51
CA ALA A 29 15.08 2.82 2.42
C ALA A 29 14.18 3.36 3.57
N TYR A 30 12.86 3.23 3.48
CA TYR A 30 11.94 3.61 4.55
C TYR A 30 11.74 2.51 5.61
N LEU A 31 12.07 1.25 5.31
CA LEU A 31 11.89 0.15 6.25
C LEU A 31 12.55 0.38 7.63
N PRO A 32 13.82 0.82 7.74
CA PRO A 32 14.42 1.08 9.06
C PRO A 32 13.72 2.20 9.82
N VAL A 33 13.21 3.23 9.14
CA VAL A 33 12.47 4.35 9.77
C VAL A 33 11.13 3.86 10.30
N ILE A 34 10.38 3.12 9.49
CA ILE A 34 9.08 2.56 9.90
C ILE A 34 9.28 1.57 11.04
N HIS A 35 10.28 0.69 10.95
CA HIS A 35 10.57 -0.30 11.99
C HIS A 35 10.94 0.36 13.31
N ALA A 36 11.84 1.36 13.30
CA ALA A 36 12.29 2.05 14.51
C ALA A 36 11.18 2.85 15.20
N LEU A 37 10.18 3.33 14.44
CA LEU A 37 9.08 4.15 14.96
C LEU A 37 7.76 3.38 15.07
N ARG A 38 7.73 2.05 14.83
CA ARG A 38 6.48 1.29 14.71
C ARG A 38 5.59 1.33 15.95
N ASP A 39 6.14 1.58 17.12
CA ASP A 39 5.35 1.69 18.36
C ASP A 39 4.72 3.08 18.51
N ASP A 40 5.37 4.13 17.97
CA ASP A 40 4.90 5.52 17.99
C ASP A 40 4.12 5.92 16.73
N LEU A 41 4.22 5.13 15.66
CA LEU A 41 3.61 5.39 14.37
C LEU A 41 2.09 5.38 14.51
N THR A 42 1.47 6.55 14.36
CA THR A 42 0.01 6.67 14.42
C THR A 42 -0.64 6.11 13.15
N LEU A 43 -0.08 6.44 11.99
CA LEU A 43 -0.62 6.06 10.70
C LEU A 43 0.48 6.08 9.63
N LEU A 44 0.52 5.03 8.82
CA LEU A 44 1.27 4.89 7.59
C LEU A 44 0.30 4.72 6.43
N HIS A 45 0.42 5.60 5.46
CA HIS A 45 -0.28 5.49 4.17
C HIS A 45 0.78 5.53 3.06
N VAL A 46 1.23 4.34 2.66
CA VAL A 46 2.14 4.24 1.51
C VAL A 46 1.42 4.75 0.27
N GLN A 47 2.15 5.44 -0.60
CA GLN A 47 1.64 5.89 -1.88
C GLN A 47 1.58 4.71 -2.85
N ASP A 48 0.39 4.14 -3.01
CA ASP A 48 0.12 3.06 -3.95
C ASP A 48 -0.15 3.62 -5.36
N TYR A 49 0.65 4.61 -5.76
CA TYR A 49 0.52 5.33 -7.01
C TYR A 49 1.87 5.82 -7.51
N ASN A 50 1.95 6.16 -8.79
CA ASN A 50 3.23 6.43 -9.48
C ASN A 50 4.27 5.30 -9.28
N SER A 51 3.80 4.07 -9.06
CA SER A 51 4.60 2.89 -8.77
C SER A 51 4.92 2.10 -10.05
N GLY A 52 6.09 1.47 -10.07
CA GLY A 52 6.33 0.33 -10.95
C GLY A 52 5.63 -0.94 -10.44
N PRO A 53 5.80 -2.08 -11.12
CA PRO A 53 5.36 -3.37 -10.59
C PRO A 53 6.08 -3.70 -9.27
N ILE A 54 5.36 -4.30 -8.32
CA ILE A 54 5.92 -4.76 -7.05
C ILE A 54 5.60 -6.24 -6.88
N MET A 55 6.58 -7.01 -6.40
CA MET A 55 6.37 -8.41 -6.05
C MET A 55 5.54 -8.53 -4.78
N GLY A 56 4.35 -9.13 -4.87
CA GLY A 56 3.50 -9.42 -3.72
C GLY A 56 3.98 -10.67 -2.95
N LEU A 57 3.34 -10.91 -1.80
CA LEU A 57 3.63 -12.09 -0.97
C LEU A 57 3.26 -13.43 -1.63
N ASP A 58 2.48 -13.39 -2.70
CA ASP A 58 2.13 -14.52 -3.56
C ASP A 58 3.22 -14.84 -4.61
N GLY A 59 4.32 -14.09 -4.60
CA GLY A 59 5.41 -14.24 -5.56
C GLY A 59 5.04 -13.84 -6.98
N GLN A 60 3.98 -13.03 -7.15
CA GLN A 60 3.59 -12.44 -8.43
C GLN A 60 3.84 -10.94 -8.45
N TYR A 61 4.11 -10.39 -9.64
CA TYR A 61 4.18 -8.95 -9.82
C TYR A 61 2.78 -8.35 -9.94
N HIS A 62 2.51 -7.36 -9.10
CA HIS A 62 1.28 -6.58 -9.08
C HIS A 62 1.52 -5.21 -9.67
N THR A 63 0.59 -4.73 -10.50
CA THR A 63 0.67 -3.41 -11.17
C THR A 63 -0.54 -2.57 -10.84
N MET A 64 -0.35 -1.26 -10.70
CA MET A 64 -1.44 -0.29 -10.50
C MET A 64 -2.53 -0.38 -11.58
N GLY A 65 -3.73 0.07 -11.24
CA GLY A 65 -4.86 0.18 -12.19
C GLY A 65 -6.12 -0.59 -11.78
N GLY A 66 -6.12 -1.24 -10.61
CA GLY A 66 -7.29 -1.90 -10.02
C GLY A 66 -7.08 -2.21 -8.54
N ALA A 67 -8.12 -2.73 -7.90
CA ALA A 67 -8.12 -3.04 -6.47
C ALA A 67 -6.98 -3.98 -6.04
N ASP A 68 -6.64 -4.94 -6.90
CA ASP A 68 -5.68 -6.02 -6.60
C ASP A 68 -4.31 -5.49 -6.14
N PHE A 69 -3.81 -4.43 -6.79
CA PHE A 69 -2.57 -3.78 -6.40
C PHE A 69 -2.62 -3.21 -4.99
N HIS A 70 -3.67 -2.46 -4.67
CA HIS A 70 -3.86 -1.88 -3.34
C HIS A 70 -3.99 -2.95 -2.26
N VAL A 71 -4.70 -4.04 -2.57
CA VAL A 71 -4.84 -5.19 -1.67
C VAL A 71 -3.48 -5.83 -1.41
N ALA A 72 -2.72 -6.16 -2.45
CA ALA A 72 -1.40 -6.78 -2.31
C ALA A 72 -0.41 -5.88 -1.54
N MET A 73 -0.34 -4.58 -1.88
CA MET A 73 0.59 -3.65 -1.25
C MET A 73 0.26 -3.41 0.23
N THR A 74 -1.03 -3.39 0.58
CA THR A 74 -1.49 -3.20 1.95
C THR A 74 -1.30 -4.48 2.77
N ASP A 75 -1.58 -5.66 2.20
CA ASP A 75 -1.41 -6.95 2.88
C ASP A 75 0.06 -7.21 3.25
N MET A 76 1.02 -6.75 2.44
CA MET A 76 2.45 -6.79 2.78
C MET A 76 2.75 -6.10 4.12
N LEU A 77 2.16 -4.93 4.38
CA LEU A 77 2.39 -4.19 5.63
C LEU A 77 1.68 -4.83 6.83
N LEU A 78 0.54 -5.49 6.59
CA LEU A 78 -0.28 -6.11 7.62
C LEU A 78 0.18 -7.53 7.99
N THR A 79 0.88 -8.19 7.08
CA THR A 79 1.43 -9.53 7.27
C THR A 79 2.91 -9.48 7.66
N GLY A 80 3.64 -8.48 7.19
CA GLY A 80 5.10 -8.49 7.19
C GLY A 80 5.67 -9.29 6.03
N PHE A 81 6.97 -9.16 5.79
CA PHE A 81 7.63 -9.81 4.64
C PHE A 81 9.15 -9.95 4.84
N PRO A 82 9.79 -10.97 4.23
CA PRO A 82 11.24 -11.07 4.23
C PRO A 82 11.86 -9.96 3.39
N VAL A 83 12.87 -9.29 3.92
CA VAL A 83 13.59 -8.20 3.26
C VAL A 83 14.61 -8.80 2.30
N ALA A 84 14.64 -8.30 1.06
CA ALA A 84 15.47 -8.83 -0.03
C ALA A 84 15.37 -10.37 -0.22
N GLY A 85 14.20 -10.95 0.10
CA GLY A 85 13.95 -12.39 0.03
C GLY A 85 14.65 -13.23 1.10
N ASP A 86 15.26 -12.60 2.12
CA ASP A 86 15.93 -13.30 3.21
C ASP A 86 14.92 -13.69 4.31
N PRO A 87 14.65 -15.00 4.52
CA PRO A 87 13.69 -15.45 5.53
C PRO A 87 14.15 -15.20 6.97
N ASP A 88 15.44 -14.94 7.20
CA ASP A 88 15.98 -14.64 8.53
C ASP A 88 15.88 -13.14 8.87
N GLU A 89 15.62 -12.28 7.87
CA GLU A 89 15.49 -10.83 8.02
C GLU A 89 14.08 -10.36 7.60
N VAL A 90 13.14 -10.38 8.55
CA VAL A 90 11.73 -10.09 8.28
C VAL A 90 11.35 -8.69 8.74
N PHE A 91 10.75 -7.89 7.85
CA PHE A 91 10.03 -6.69 8.23
C PHE A 91 8.71 -7.11 8.90
N PRO A 92 8.49 -6.79 10.19
CA PRO A 92 7.34 -7.29 10.92
C PRO A 92 6.05 -6.58 10.51
N ALA A 93 4.92 -7.27 10.67
CA ALA A 93 3.60 -6.70 10.51
C ALA A 93 3.41 -5.40 11.34
N LEU A 94 2.68 -4.45 10.76
CA LEU A 94 2.11 -3.31 11.47
C LEU A 94 0.70 -3.65 11.96
N ARG A 95 0.24 -2.96 13.01
CA ARG A 95 -1.13 -3.13 13.48
C ARG A 95 -2.09 -2.54 12.45
N PRO A 96 -3.25 -3.16 12.15
CA PRO A 96 -4.17 -2.66 11.13
C PRO A 96 -4.58 -1.19 11.32
N GLU A 97 -4.75 -0.75 12.56
CA GLU A 97 -5.13 0.62 12.89
C GLU A 97 -4.03 1.67 12.62
N GLN A 98 -2.83 1.22 12.25
CA GLN A 98 -1.70 2.04 11.82
C GLN A 98 -1.56 2.11 10.30
N VAL A 99 -2.40 1.41 9.52
CA VAL A 99 -2.25 1.32 8.06
C VAL A 99 -3.48 1.90 7.36
N ALA A 100 -3.23 2.75 6.35
CA ALA A 100 -4.23 3.24 5.41
C ALA A 100 -3.68 3.13 3.98
N ILE A 101 -4.57 3.17 2.98
CA ILE A 101 -4.19 3.06 1.57
C ILE A 101 -4.03 4.46 0.97
N GLY A 102 -2.85 4.78 0.43
CA GLY A 102 -2.61 6.05 -0.25
C GLY A 102 -2.96 5.99 -1.73
N MET A 103 -3.90 6.80 -2.18
CA MET A 103 -4.45 6.77 -3.55
C MET A 103 -4.50 8.18 -4.18
N PRO A 104 -4.43 8.30 -5.53
CA PRO A 104 -4.72 9.54 -6.22
C PRO A 104 -6.23 9.79 -6.24
N ALA A 105 -6.65 10.98 -5.82
CA ALA A 105 -8.06 11.38 -5.80
C ALA A 105 -8.69 11.39 -7.20
N THR A 106 -7.88 11.72 -8.23
CA THR A 106 -8.31 11.78 -9.63
C THR A 106 -7.21 11.27 -10.56
N PRO A 107 -7.51 10.97 -11.84
CA PRO A 107 -6.49 10.62 -12.83
C PRO A 107 -5.41 11.70 -13.03
N GLN A 108 -5.74 12.97 -12.79
CA GLN A 108 -4.79 14.08 -12.93
C GLN A 108 -3.84 14.23 -11.74
N ALA A 109 -4.14 13.57 -10.61
CA ALA A 109 -3.33 13.64 -9.41
C ALA A 109 -2.08 12.73 -9.47
N GLY A 110 -2.13 11.68 -10.29
CA GLY A 110 -1.04 10.73 -10.49
C GLY A 110 -1.51 9.44 -11.18
N ASN A 111 -0.56 8.65 -11.67
CA ASN A 111 -0.87 7.33 -12.23
C ASN A 111 -1.28 6.37 -11.12
N GLY A 112 -2.23 5.48 -11.38
CA GLY A 112 -2.73 4.51 -10.40
C GLY A 112 -4.03 4.91 -9.71
N HIS A 113 -4.68 5.99 -10.16
CA HIS A 113 -6.07 6.26 -9.81
C HIS A 113 -6.97 5.07 -10.22
N VAL A 114 -7.93 4.74 -9.36
CA VAL A 114 -8.96 3.73 -9.61
C VAL A 114 -10.35 4.32 -9.31
N PRO A 115 -11.40 3.90 -10.04
CA PRO A 115 -12.75 4.41 -9.80
C PRO A 115 -13.30 3.96 -8.44
N PRO A 116 -14.34 4.64 -7.90
CA PRO A 116 -14.93 4.32 -6.59
C PRO A 116 -15.22 2.84 -6.34
N ALA A 117 -15.76 2.12 -7.33
CA ALA A 117 -16.08 0.71 -7.21
C ALA A 117 -14.84 -0.17 -6.94
N GLU A 118 -13.67 0.19 -7.48
CA GLU A 118 -12.41 -0.52 -7.20
C GLU A 118 -11.83 -0.13 -5.83
N VAL A 119 -12.07 1.10 -5.36
CA VAL A 119 -11.74 1.51 -3.98
C VAL A 119 -12.55 0.69 -2.98
N GLU A 120 -13.87 0.62 -3.16
CA GLU A 120 -14.77 -0.18 -2.32
C GLU A 120 -14.40 -1.66 -2.34
N LYS A 121 -14.05 -2.19 -3.52
CA LYS A 121 -13.60 -3.59 -3.67
C LYS A 121 -12.30 -3.87 -2.90
N ALA A 122 -11.33 -2.96 -2.94
CA ALA A 122 -10.09 -3.10 -2.17
C ALA A 122 -10.39 -3.11 -0.66
N LEU A 123 -11.25 -2.18 -0.20
CA LEU A 123 -11.66 -2.12 1.21
C LEU A 123 -12.46 -3.36 1.63
N ASP A 124 -13.40 -3.85 0.82
CA ASP A 124 -14.16 -5.06 1.12
C ASP A 124 -13.27 -6.30 1.20
N CYS A 125 -12.28 -6.41 0.32
CA CYS A 125 -11.34 -7.52 0.37
C CYS A 125 -10.51 -7.49 1.64
N LEU A 126 -9.90 -6.33 1.96
CA LEU A 126 -9.03 -6.20 3.12
C LEU A 126 -9.81 -6.26 4.44
N THR A 127 -10.97 -5.61 4.56
CA THR A 127 -11.65 -5.42 5.85
C THR A 127 -12.74 -6.45 6.13
N LYS A 128 -13.32 -7.06 5.08
CA LYS A 128 -14.42 -8.04 5.20
C LYS A 128 -14.08 -9.42 4.66
N GLY A 129 -12.96 -9.57 3.94
CA GLY A 129 -12.58 -10.82 3.29
C GLY A 129 -13.50 -11.19 2.13
N SER A 130 -14.13 -10.20 1.48
CA SER A 130 -15.12 -10.40 0.41
C SER A 130 -14.78 -9.58 -0.83
N ALA A 131 -15.32 -9.94 -2.00
CA ALA A 131 -15.09 -9.23 -3.26
C ALA A 131 -13.61 -9.12 -3.70
N CYS A 132 -12.76 -10.01 -3.19
CA CYS A 132 -11.35 -10.05 -3.57
C CYS A 132 -11.15 -10.35 -5.06
N GLY A 133 -10.07 -9.81 -5.61
CA GLY A 133 -9.56 -10.13 -6.94
C GLY A 133 -8.81 -11.47 -6.94
N PRO A 134 -7.88 -11.66 -7.89
CA PRO A 134 -7.02 -12.84 -7.91
C PRO A 134 -6.08 -12.91 -6.71
N TYR A 135 -5.66 -11.78 -6.13
CA TYR A 135 -4.89 -11.76 -4.89
C TYR A 135 -5.80 -12.05 -3.68
N THR A 136 -5.38 -13.01 -2.86
CA THR A 136 -6.05 -13.34 -1.60
C THR A 136 -5.17 -12.87 -0.43
N PRO A 137 -5.63 -11.90 0.40
CA PRO A 137 -4.91 -11.47 1.59
C PRO A 137 -4.64 -12.60 2.58
N HIS A 138 -3.57 -12.48 3.36
CA HIS A 138 -3.22 -13.45 4.41
C HIS A 138 -4.14 -13.38 5.64
N GLY A 139 -4.97 -12.33 5.74
CA GLY A 139 -5.92 -12.16 6.81
C GLY A 139 -7.07 -11.24 6.42
N THR A 140 -7.97 -11.02 7.37
CA THR A 140 -9.01 -9.99 7.28
C THR A 140 -8.72 -8.94 8.34
N TRP A 141 -8.78 -7.67 7.94
CA TRP A 141 -8.25 -6.53 8.68
C TRP A 141 -9.32 -5.47 8.98
N PRO A 142 -10.37 -5.77 9.78
CA PRO A 142 -11.48 -4.83 10.02
C PRO A 142 -11.06 -3.50 10.66
N ALA A 143 -9.91 -3.48 11.35
CA ALA A 143 -9.36 -2.29 12.00
C ALA A 143 -8.46 -1.44 11.08
N LEU A 144 -8.41 -1.73 9.76
CA LEU A 144 -7.70 -0.89 8.79
C LEU A 144 -8.15 0.57 8.91
N ARG A 145 -7.18 1.49 8.97
CA ARG A 145 -7.46 2.87 9.39
C ARG A 145 -8.21 3.70 8.35
N GLY A 146 -8.13 3.34 7.07
CA GLY A 146 -8.91 3.97 6.00
C GLY A 146 -8.06 4.32 4.78
N LEU A 147 -8.30 5.50 4.23
CA LEU A 147 -7.71 5.97 2.97
C LEU A 147 -6.99 7.31 3.17
N MET A 148 -5.96 7.54 2.36
CA MET A 148 -5.31 8.84 2.17
C MET A 148 -5.42 9.22 0.70
N ALA A 149 -5.77 10.48 0.44
CA ALA A 149 -5.89 11.00 -0.91
C ALA A 149 -4.74 11.97 -1.23
N TRP A 150 -4.08 11.76 -2.35
CA TRP A 150 -3.43 12.84 -3.08
C TRP A 150 -4.38 13.37 -4.14
N SER A 151 -5.05 14.48 -3.96
CA SER A 151 -5.08 15.36 -2.79
C SER A 151 -6.48 15.95 -2.63
N VAL A 152 -6.73 16.65 -1.51
CA VAL A 152 -8.00 17.38 -1.30
C VAL A 152 -8.30 18.34 -2.46
N ASN A 153 -7.30 19.02 -3.01
CA ASN A 153 -7.49 19.92 -4.15
C ASN A 153 -7.90 19.16 -5.42
N TRP A 154 -7.28 18.00 -5.67
CA TRP A 154 -7.65 17.17 -6.81
C TRP A 154 -9.02 16.54 -6.64
N ASP A 155 -9.37 16.10 -5.44
CA ASP A 155 -10.71 15.59 -5.14
C ASP A 155 -11.76 16.68 -5.39
N ARG A 156 -11.52 17.90 -4.90
CA ARG A 156 -12.42 19.03 -5.14
C ARG A 156 -12.56 19.39 -6.61
N TYR A 157 -11.48 19.25 -7.38
CA TYR A 157 -11.50 19.38 -8.83
C TYR A 157 -12.31 18.26 -9.50
N GLY A 158 -12.21 17.02 -8.99
CA GLY A 158 -12.99 15.85 -9.41
C GLY A 158 -14.44 15.83 -8.93
N GLY A 159 -14.89 16.84 -8.18
CA GLY A 159 -16.27 16.92 -7.69
C GLY A 159 -16.50 16.20 -6.35
N ASP A 160 -15.47 16.09 -5.51
CA ASP A 160 -15.51 15.49 -4.17
C ASP A 160 -15.88 13.98 -4.21
N GLU A 161 -15.54 13.28 -5.31
CA GLU A 161 -15.87 11.87 -5.53
C GLU A 161 -15.12 10.94 -4.58
N PHE A 162 -13.85 11.21 -4.29
CA PHE A 162 -13.04 10.38 -3.39
C PHE A 162 -13.54 10.51 -1.96
N ALA A 163 -13.69 11.73 -1.45
CA ALA A 163 -14.26 11.97 -0.13
C ALA A 163 -15.68 11.40 -0.02
N GLY A 164 -16.53 11.61 -1.03
CA GLY A 164 -17.87 11.04 -1.06
C GLY A 164 -17.88 9.50 -1.05
N THR A 165 -16.91 8.86 -1.67
CA THR A 165 -16.73 7.39 -1.62
C THR A 165 -16.33 6.93 -0.23
N PHE A 166 -15.37 7.61 0.40
CA PHE A 166 -14.96 7.35 1.77
C PHE A 166 -16.14 7.47 2.75
N ASP A 167 -16.90 8.56 2.67
CA ASP A 167 -18.05 8.82 3.55
C ASP A 167 -19.16 7.78 3.38
N ARG A 168 -19.43 7.31 2.15
CA ARG A 168 -20.42 6.24 1.93
C ARG A 168 -19.98 4.89 2.49
N TYR A 169 -18.67 4.63 2.52
CA TYR A 169 -18.14 3.35 2.99
C TYR A 169 -18.02 3.29 4.52
N PHE A 170 -17.56 4.38 5.15
CA PHE A 170 -17.26 4.43 6.58
C PHE A 170 -18.27 5.23 7.43
N GLY A 171 -19.13 6.04 6.81
CA GLY A 171 -20.07 6.95 7.48
C GLY A 171 -21.41 6.34 7.87
#